data_AF-A0A2R4MEM0-F1
#
_entry.id   AF-A0A2R4MEM0-F1
#
_cell.length_a   1.000
_cell.length_b   1.000
_cell.length_c   1.000
_cell.angle_alpha   90.00
_cell.angle_beta   90.00
_cell.angle_gamma   90.00
#
_symmetry.space_group_name_H-M   'P 1'
#
loop_
_entity.id
_entity.type
_entity.pdbx_description
1 polymer ?
#
loop_
_entity_poly.entity_id
_entity_poly.type
_entity_poly.pdbx_seq_one_letter_code
_entity_poly.pdbx_strand_id
1 'polypeptide(L)'
;MPVAIAVLPDGVIPAIYSEKTNDALLSRLRTIKDAPDLKNVAEAQSWLATLQEPSGWFANAELARLYTSRMREEVQFSGPIIVEAREALGEEGKPVSRARFGAMIGIGGKDNTRHKTVFDAEREKIKLSKQASRQMLSVLAEKQLLKVLEG
;
A
#
# COMPACT_ATOMS: atom_id res chain seq x y z
N MET A 1 -1.85 7.83 -23.97
CA MET A 1 -2.65 6.64 -23.60
C MET A 1 -3.16 6.86 -22.19
N PRO A 2 -4.43 7.25 -22.02
CA PRO A 2 -5.02 7.40 -20.69
C PRO A 2 -5.02 6.07 -19.93
N VAL A 3 -5.03 6.19 -18.60
CA VAL A 3 -5.00 5.06 -17.67
C VAL A 3 -6.06 5.28 -16.60
N ALA A 4 -6.81 4.24 -16.26
CA ALA A 4 -7.69 4.22 -15.10
C ALA A 4 -7.24 3.11 -14.15
N ILE A 5 -7.21 3.40 -12.86
CA ILE A 5 -7.03 2.44 -11.78
C ILE A 5 -8.35 2.34 -11.05
N ALA A 6 -8.87 1.13 -10.85
CA ALA A 6 -10.09 0.89 -10.10
C ALA A 6 -9.86 -0.20 -9.05
N VAL A 7 -10.06 0.16 -7.79
CA VAL A 7 -10.11 -0.75 -6.64
C VAL A 7 -11.58 -0.95 -6.31
N LEU A 8 -12.14 -2.09 -6.73
CA LEU A 8 -13.54 -2.39 -6.49
C LEU A 8 -13.75 -2.89 -5.06
N PRO A 9 -14.92 -2.66 -4.45
CA PRO A 9 -15.19 -3.06 -3.05
C PRO A 9 -15.05 -4.55 -2.77
N ASP A 10 -15.18 -5.38 -3.80
CA ASP A 10 -15.10 -6.85 -3.77
C ASP A 10 -13.70 -7.40 -4.04
N GLY A 11 -12.73 -6.55 -4.41
CA GLY A 11 -11.40 -6.96 -4.85
C GLY A 11 -10.27 -6.26 -4.10
N VAL A 12 -9.42 -7.05 -3.43
CA VAL A 12 -8.14 -6.58 -2.85
C VAL A 12 -7.13 -6.14 -3.93
N ILE A 13 -7.36 -6.49 -5.20
CA ILE A 13 -6.42 -6.26 -6.31
C ILE A 13 -6.90 -5.10 -7.20
N PRO A 14 -6.14 -4.01 -7.31
CA PRO A 14 -6.45 -2.91 -8.23
C PRO A 14 -6.45 -3.38 -9.69
N ALA A 15 -7.52 -3.10 -10.42
CA ALA A 15 -7.56 -3.29 -11.86
C ALA A 15 -7.01 -2.05 -12.57
N ILE A 16 -6.10 -2.25 -13.53
CA ILE A 16 -5.49 -1.18 -14.32
C ILE A 16 -5.94 -1.30 -15.77
N TYR A 17 -6.57 -0.26 -16.28
CA TYR A 17 -7.05 -0.16 -17.65
C TYR A 17 -6.26 0.91 -18.39
N SER A 18 -5.82 0.61 -19.61
CA SER A 18 -5.15 1.59 -20.46
C SER A 18 -5.61 1.44 -21.90
N GLU A 19 -5.95 2.56 -22.52
CA GLU A 19 -6.45 2.60 -23.88
C GLU A 19 -5.79 3.71 -24.69
N LYS A 20 -6.02 3.71 -26.00
CA LYS A 20 -5.46 4.71 -26.91
C LYS A 20 -6.13 6.09 -26.76
N THR A 21 -7.43 6.12 -26.45
CA THR A 21 -8.24 7.34 -26.34
C THR A 21 -9.08 7.35 -25.05
N ASN A 22 -9.54 8.53 -24.64
CA ASN A 22 -10.41 8.67 -23.46
C ASN A 22 -11.76 7.95 -23.67
N ASP A 23 -12.32 8.00 -24.88
CA ASP A 23 -13.61 7.35 -25.17
C ASP A 23 -13.52 5.82 -25.16
N ALA A 24 -12.39 5.26 -25.61
CA ALA A 24 -12.12 3.82 -25.52
C ALA A 24 -11.99 3.41 -24.04
N LEU A 25 -11.28 4.21 -23.23
CA LEU A 25 -11.15 3.94 -21.80
C LEU A 25 -12.50 4.03 -21.07
N LEU A 26 -13.31 5.04 -21.38
CA LEU A 26 -14.68 5.17 -20.86
C LEU A 26 -15.54 3.95 -21.23
N SER A 27 -15.48 3.53 -22.49
CA SER A 27 -16.21 2.35 -22.96
C SER A 27 -15.76 1.09 -22.25
N ARG A 28 -14.46 0.97 -21.94
CA ARG A 28 -13.92 -0.14 -21.14
C ARG A 28 -14.46 -0.13 -19.71
N LEU A 29 -14.51 1.03 -19.06
CA LEU A 29 -15.02 1.15 -17.69
C LEU A 29 -16.51 0.79 -17.57
N ARG A 30 -17.33 1.11 -18.60
CA ARG A 30 -18.74 0.69 -18.65
C ARG A 30 -18.96 -0.82 -18.63
N THR A 31 -17.94 -1.61 -18.97
CA THR A 31 -18.03 -3.08 -18.96
C THR A 31 -17.76 -3.69 -17.58
N ILE A 32 -17.39 -2.87 -16.59
CA ILE A 32 -17.14 -3.32 -15.23
C ILE A 32 -18.48 -3.58 -14.55
N LYS A 33 -18.58 -4.74 -13.88
CA LYS A 33 -19.82 -5.26 -13.28
C LYS A 33 -20.48 -4.30 -12.28
N ASP A 34 -19.68 -3.53 -11.55
CA ASP A 34 -20.14 -2.60 -10.50
C ASP A 34 -19.95 -1.13 -10.86
N ALA A 35 -19.67 -0.83 -12.14
CA ALA A 35 -19.63 0.55 -12.60
C ALA A 35 -21.06 1.12 -12.70
N PRO A 36 -21.28 2.37 -12.28
CA PRO A 36 -22.54 3.07 -12.55
C PRO A 36 -22.69 3.33 -14.05
N ASP A 37 -23.86 3.84 -14.46
CA ASP A 37 -24.07 4.25 -15.85
C ASP A 37 -23.25 5.51 -16.19
N LEU A 38 -22.00 5.30 -16.62
CA LEU A 38 -21.03 6.37 -16.92
C LEU A 38 -21.32 6.99 -18.29
N LYS A 39 -21.89 8.21 -18.35
CA LYS A 39 -22.27 8.82 -19.65
C LYS A 39 -21.12 9.52 -20.33
N ASN A 40 -20.19 10.08 -19.56
CA ASN A 40 -19.05 10.84 -20.05
C ASN A 40 -17.79 10.61 -19.19
N VAL A 41 -16.66 11.14 -19.65
CA VAL A 41 -15.37 11.01 -18.96
C VAL A 41 -15.39 11.67 -17.58
N ALA A 42 -16.08 12.79 -17.41
CA ALA A 42 -16.15 13.48 -16.12
C ALA A 42 -16.87 12.65 -15.05
N GLU A 43 -17.97 11.97 -15.41
CA GLU A 43 -18.66 11.03 -14.53
C GLU A 43 -17.78 9.83 -14.17
N ALA A 44 -17.00 9.31 -15.13
CA ALA A 44 -16.05 8.24 -14.86
C ALA A 44 -14.94 8.68 -13.89
N GLN A 45 -14.42 9.90 -14.05
CA GLN A 45 -13.44 10.48 -13.13
C GLN A 45 -14.01 10.63 -11.72
N SER A 46 -15.23 11.17 -11.60
CA SER A 46 -15.92 11.33 -10.31
C SER A 46 -16.17 10.00 -9.64
N TRP A 47 -16.63 8.99 -10.37
CA TRP A 47 -16.84 7.65 -9.82
C TRP A 47 -15.54 7.00 -9.35
N LEU A 48 -14.47 7.05 -10.16
CA LEU A 48 -13.18 6.51 -9.75
C LEU A 48 -12.63 7.20 -8.49
N ALA A 49 -12.95 8.48 -8.29
CA ALA A 49 -12.57 9.22 -7.08
C ALA A 49 -13.39 8.82 -5.83
N THR A 50 -14.53 8.14 -5.99
CA THR A 50 -15.30 7.59 -4.85
C THR A 50 -14.83 6.19 -4.44
N LEU A 51 -13.99 5.54 -5.25
CA LEU A 51 -13.46 4.22 -4.95
C LEU A 51 -12.27 4.31 -3.99
N GLN A 52 -11.90 3.17 -3.42
CA GLN A 52 -10.74 3.11 -2.54
C GLN A 52 -9.47 3.48 -3.30
N GLU A 53 -8.60 4.22 -2.63
CA GLU A 53 -7.24 4.48 -3.08
C GLU A 53 -6.47 3.17 -3.39
N PRO A 54 -5.67 3.09 -4.48
CA PRO A 54 -5.25 4.16 -5.38
C PRO A 54 -6.09 4.29 -6.66
N SER A 55 -7.43 4.24 -6.56
CA SER A 55 -8.31 4.46 -7.71
C SER A 55 -8.17 5.86 -8.30
N GLY A 56 -8.37 5.99 -9.61
CA GLY A 56 -8.32 7.28 -10.29
C GLY A 56 -8.15 7.20 -11.80
N TRP A 57 -8.32 8.35 -12.45
CA TRP A 57 -8.11 8.53 -13.88
C TRP A 57 -6.87 9.39 -14.13
N PHE A 58 -6.02 8.96 -15.06
CA PHE A 58 -4.75 9.60 -15.37
C PHE A 58 -4.61 9.81 -16.87
N ALA A 59 -4.06 10.95 -17.26
CA ALA A 59 -3.83 11.25 -18.67
C ALA A 59 -2.81 10.30 -19.33
N ASN A 60 -1.91 9.73 -18.52
CA ASN A 60 -0.92 8.76 -18.96
C ASN A 60 -0.44 7.85 -17.82
N ALA A 61 0.30 6.80 -18.19
CA ALA A 61 0.88 5.85 -17.26
C ALA A 61 1.92 6.45 -16.31
N GLU A 62 2.58 7.54 -16.69
CA GLU A 62 3.57 8.21 -15.85
C GLU A 62 2.91 8.90 -14.66
N LEU A 63 1.82 9.64 -14.89
CA LEU A 63 1.03 10.26 -13.83
C LEU A 63 0.40 9.23 -12.91
N ALA A 64 -0.11 8.11 -13.45
CA ALA A 64 -0.62 6.99 -12.65
C ALA A 64 0.48 6.40 -11.75
N ARG A 65 1.70 6.23 -12.29
CA ARG A 65 2.87 5.78 -11.50
C ARG A 65 3.28 6.81 -10.45
N LEU A 66 3.28 8.09 -10.76
CA LEU A 66 3.63 9.14 -9.80
C LEU A 66 2.63 9.20 -8.64
N TYR A 67 1.34 9.18 -8.94
CA TYR A 67 0.26 9.15 -7.94
C TYR A 67 0.40 7.93 -7.02
N THR A 68 0.43 6.73 -7.59
CA THR A 68 0.64 5.49 -6.81
C THR A 68 1.97 5.47 -6.07
N SER A 69 3.03 6.10 -6.61
CA SER A 69 4.32 6.18 -5.95
C SER A 69 4.31 7.11 -4.75
N ARG A 70 3.61 8.25 -4.80
CA ARG A 70 3.41 9.16 -3.66
C ARG A 70 2.67 8.50 -2.52
N MET A 71 1.63 7.72 -2.83
CA MET A 71 0.91 6.92 -1.84
C MET A 71 1.81 5.82 -1.24
N ARG A 72 2.77 5.31 -2.04
CA ARG A 72 3.83 4.43 -1.52
C ARG A 72 4.90 5.18 -0.71
N GLU A 73 5.00 6.51 -0.77
CA GLU A 73 5.90 7.31 0.06
C GLU A 73 5.36 7.48 1.48
N GLU A 74 4.04 7.40 1.67
CA GLU A 74 3.37 7.52 2.97
C GLU A 74 3.51 6.28 3.88
N VAL A 75 4.03 5.16 3.37
CA VAL A 75 4.26 3.96 4.18
C VAL A 75 5.56 4.09 5.00
N GLN A 76 5.66 5.12 5.82
CA GLN A 76 6.65 5.21 6.88
C GLN A 76 5.91 5.17 8.20
N PHE A 77 5.99 4.02 8.87
CA PHE A 77 5.32 3.81 10.14
C PHE A 77 5.98 4.62 11.26
N SER A 78 5.14 5.13 12.16
CA SER A 78 5.58 5.74 13.40
C SER A 78 6.22 4.70 14.33
N GLY A 79 6.98 5.16 15.31
CA GLY A 79 7.62 4.29 16.29
C GLY A 79 6.64 3.33 16.99
N PRO A 80 5.47 3.81 17.47
CA PRO A 80 4.45 2.97 18.10
C PRO A 80 3.94 1.85 17.19
N ILE A 81 3.62 2.14 15.92
CA ILE A 81 3.12 1.12 14.98
C ILE A 81 4.18 0.03 14.75
N ILE A 82 5.47 0.39 14.73
CA ILE A 82 6.57 -0.58 14.60
C ILE A 82 6.63 -1.50 15.82
N VAL A 83 6.41 -0.96 17.03
CA VAL A 83 6.33 -1.76 18.26
C VAL A 83 5.16 -2.73 18.18
N GLU A 84 3.96 -2.23 17.86
CA GLU A 84 2.75 -3.05 17.77
C GLU A 84 2.88 -4.16 16.72
N ALA A 85 3.43 -3.84 15.54
CA ALA A 85 3.71 -4.84 14.50
C ALA A 85 4.66 -5.94 15.00
N ARG A 86 5.71 -5.58 15.75
CA ARG A 86 6.66 -6.54 16.32
C ARG A 86 6.03 -7.40 17.43
N GLU A 87 5.14 -6.82 18.23
CA GLU A 87 4.43 -7.52 19.28
C GLU A 87 3.39 -8.49 18.71
N ALA A 88 2.65 -8.07 17.69
CA ALA A 88 1.66 -8.89 16.99
C ALA A 88 2.27 -10.10 16.26
N LEU A 89 3.52 -10.00 15.82
CA LEU A 89 4.28 -11.11 15.22
C LEU A 89 4.90 -12.04 16.27
N GLY A 90 4.81 -11.69 17.56
CA GLY A 90 5.22 -12.52 18.68
C GLY A 90 4.42 -13.83 18.78
N GLU A 91 5.04 -14.85 19.35
CA GLU A 91 4.40 -16.13 19.69
C GLU A 91 4.39 -16.29 21.21
N GLU A 92 3.38 -16.98 21.75
CA GLU A 92 3.27 -17.32 23.18
C GLU A 92 3.33 -16.11 24.13
N GLY A 93 2.74 -14.98 23.72
CA GLY A 93 2.71 -13.76 24.52
C GLY A 93 4.07 -13.05 24.64
N LYS A 94 5.06 -13.46 23.85
CA LYS A 94 6.37 -12.80 23.77
C LYS A 94 6.54 -12.10 22.43
N PRO A 95 6.83 -10.80 22.42
CA PRO A 95 7.13 -10.08 21.18
C PRO A 95 8.33 -10.71 20.44
N VAL A 96 8.32 -10.65 19.11
CA VAL A 96 9.50 -11.01 18.34
C VAL A 96 10.68 -10.11 18.75
N SER A 97 11.88 -10.69 18.82
CA SER A 97 13.09 -9.90 19.12
C SER A 97 13.37 -8.88 18.01
N ARG A 98 13.88 -7.70 18.37
CA ARG A 98 14.18 -6.64 17.39
C ARG A 98 15.11 -7.10 16.26
N ALA A 99 16.09 -7.94 16.57
CA ALA A 99 16.99 -8.50 15.56
C ALA A 99 16.24 -9.41 14.57
N ARG A 100 15.36 -10.29 15.06
CA ARG A 100 14.55 -11.18 14.23
C ARG A 100 13.51 -10.40 13.42
N PHE A 101 12.84 -9.43 14.03
CA PHE A 101 11.92 -8.53 13.33
C PHE A 101 12.65 -7.78 12.21
N GLY A 102 13.82 -7.21 12.50
CA GLY A 102 14.66 -6.55 11.51
C GLY A 102 15.03 -7.47 10.34
N ALA A 103 15.35 -8.74 10.62
CA ALA A 103 15.61 -9.72 9.57
C ALA A 103 14.36 -10.03 8.73
N MET A 104 13.18 -10.17 9.35
CA MET A 104 11.91 -10.42 8.66
C MET A 104 11.54 -9.29 7.70
N ILE A 105 11.81 -8.04 8.08
CA ILE A 105 11.53 -6.86 7.24
C ILE A 105 12.70 -6.49 6.31
N GLY A 106 13.71 -7.36 6.16
CA GLY A 106 14.79 -7.20 5.19
C GLY A 106 15.90 -6.21 5.59
N ILE A 107 16.07 -5.90 6.87
CA ILE A 107 17.23 -5.13 7.36
C ILE A 107 18.47 -6.03 7.35
N GLY A 108 19.45 -5.65 6.52
CA GLY A 108 20.75 -6.33 6.43
C GLY A 108 21.65 -6.10 7.65
N GLY A 109 22.76 -6.85 7.71
CA GLY A 109 23.77 -6.74 8.77
C GLY A 109 23.65 -7.81 9.86
N LYS A 110 24.50 -7.69 10.88
CA LYS A 110 24.51 -8.60 12.05
C LYS A 110 23.34 -8.28 12.99
N ASP A 111 23.03 -9.19 13.90
CA ASP A 111 21.89 -9.05 14.83
C ASP A 111 21.95 -7.76 15.66
N ASN A 112 23.13 -7.33 16.09
CA ASN A 112 23.31 -6.05 16.80
C ASN A 112 22.91 -4.84 15.92
N THR A 113 23.24 -4.87 14.63
CA THR A 113 22.87 -3.81 13.68
C THR A 113 21.36 -3.77 13.50
N ARG A 114 20.74 -4.93 13.23
CA ARG A 114 19.28 -5.04 13.07
C ARG A 114 18.53 -4.60 14.32
N HIS A 115 18.97 -5.08 15.48
CA HIS A 115 18.42 -4.70 16.77
C HIS A 115 18.45 -3.19 16.96
N LYS A 116 19.62 -2.57 16.73
CA LYS A 116 19.80 -1.13 16.89
C LYS A 116 18.92 -0.34 15.91
N THR A 117 18.89 -0.73 14.64
CA THR A 117 18.06 -0.05 13.62
C THR A 117 16.58 -0.11 13.99
N VAL A 118 16.06 -1.27 14.40
CA VAL A 118 14.67 -1.40 14.85
C VAL A 118 14.43 -0.60 16.13
N PHE A 119 15.34 -0.64 17.10
CA PHE A 119 15.24 0.13 18.34
C PHE A 119 15.21 1.64 18.08
N ASP A 120 16.09 2.14 17.22
CA ASP A 120 16.13 3.56 16.86
C ASP A 120 14.88 3.98 16.07
N ALA A 121 14.30 3.07 15.27
CA ALA A 121 13.05 3.31 14.55
C ALA A 121 11.81 3.31 15.46
N GLU A 122 11.72 2.37 16.41
CA GLU A 122 10.66 2.34 17.44
C GLU A 122 10.66 3.60 18.31
N ARG A 123 11.83 4.24 18.50
CA ARG A 123 11.98 5.50 19.24
C ARG A 123 12.00 6.74 18.35
N GLU A 124 11.64 6.59 17.08
CA GLU A 124 11.51 7.66 16.09
C GLU A 124 12.80 8.47 15.84
N LYS A 125 13.96 7.94 16.21
CA LYS A 125 15.26 8.56 15.92
C LYS A 125 15.63 8.45 14.46
N ILE A 126 15.18 7.36 13.83
CA ILE A 126 15.32 7.12 12.39
C ILE A 126 13.98 6.62 11.84
N LYS A 127 13.77 6.80 10.54
CA LYS A 127 12.65 6.17 9.85
C LYS A 127 13.09 4.85 9.23
N LEU A 128 12.21 3.85 9.23
CA LEU A 128 12.45 2.64 8.43
C LEU A 128 12.56 3.01 6.95
N SER A 129 13.41 2.28 6.23
CA SER A 129 13.52 2.44 4.79
C SER A 129 12.19 2.06 4.12
N LYS A 130 11.88 2.65 2.96
CA LYS A 130 10.65 2.33 2.21
C LYS A 130 10.53 0.83 1.92
N GLN A 131 11.65 0.15 1.68
CA GLN A 131 11.68 -1.29 1.47
C GLN A 131 11.32 -2.05 2.76
N ALA A 132 11.89 -1.67 3.89
CA ALA A 132 11.61 -2.30 5.17
C ALA A 132 10.14 -2.13 5.58
N SER A 133 9.57 -0.94 5.39
CA SER A 133 8.14 -0.71 5.64
C SER A 133 7.23 -1.58 4.77
N ARG A 134 7.56 -1.77 3.48
CA ARG A 134 6.79 -2.65 2.59
C ARG A 134 6.89 -4.11 2.99
N GLN A 135 8.07 -4.55 3.41
CA GLN A 135 8.26 -5.91 3.89
C GLN A 135 7.50 -6.13 5.20
N MET A 136 7.45 -5.13 6.09
CA MET A 136 6.59 -5.16 7.28
C MET A 136 5.12 -5.36 6.91
N LEU A 137 4.60 -4.61 5.93
CA LEU A 137 3.24 -4.82 5.40
C LEU A 137 3.03 -6.22 4.85
N SER A 138 3.96 -6.73 4.02
CA SER A 138 3.86 -8.08 3.45
C SER A 138 3.78 -9.13 4.55
N VAL A 139 4.66 -9.04 5.55
CA VAL A 139 4.71 -9.96 6.69
C VAL A 139 3.42 -9.90 7.52
N LEU A 140 2.88 -8.71 7.76
CA LEU A 140 1.61 -8.55 8.48
C LEU A 140 0.43 -9.07 7.65
N ALA A 141 0.40 -8.84 6.34
CA ALA A 141 -0.64 -9.32 5.44
C ALA A 141 -0.66 -10.85 5.35
N GLU A 142 0.51 -11.48 5.20
CA GLU A 142 0.68 -12.94 5.19
C GLU A 142 0.16 -13.58 6.47
N LYS A 143 0.24 -12.86 7.60
CA LYS A 143 -0.24 -13.30 8.91
C LYS A 143 -1.66 -12.85 9.23
N GLN A 144 -2.35 -12.17 8.31
CA GLN A 144 -3.69 -11.58 8.51
C GLN A 144 -3.75 -10.59 9.70
N LEU A 145 -2.65 -9.86 9.94
CA LEU A 145 -2.48 -8.91 11.05
C LEU A 145 -2.56 -7.44 10.60
N LEU A 146 -3.09 -7.15 9.41
CA LEU A 146 -3.19 -5.77 8.90
C LEU A 146 -4.03 -4.83 9.78
N LYS A 147 -5.00 -5.38 10.53
CA LYS A 147 -5.80 -4.65 11.53
C LYS A 147 -4.98 -3.92 12.60
N VAL A 148 -3.72 -4.31 12.81
CA VAL A 148 -2.79 -3.64 13.75
C VAL A 148 -2.42 -2.23 13.26
N LEU A 149 -2.65 -1.92 11.99
CA LEU A 149 -2.31 -0.63 11.38
C LEU A 149 -3.48 0.35 11.35
N GLU A 150 -4.67 -0.06 11.80
CA GLU A 150 -5.90 0.75 11.82
C GLU A 150 -6.08 1.54 13.14
N GLY A 151 -5.12 1.42 14.06
CA GLY A 151 -5.11 2.04 15.39
C GLY A 151 -4.63 3.49 15.43
#